data_AF-R9MGQ1-F1
#
_entry.id   AF-R9MGQ1-F1
#
_cell.length_a   1.000
_cell.length_b   1.000
_cell.length_c   1.000
_cell.angle_alpha   90.00
_cell.angle_beta   90.00
_cell.angle_gamma   90.00
#
_symmetry.space_group_name_H-M   'P 1'
#
loop_
_entity.id
_entity.type
_entity.pdbx_description
1 polymer ?
#
loop_
_entity_poly.entity_id
_entity_poly.type
_entity_poly.pdbx_seq_one_letter_code
_entity_poly.pdbx_strand_id
1 'polypeptide(L)'
;MKYKYGIVFLVYFVFCAADWLFANIPIINALSTGYFTEYDIFMNLHTSLNGYSGLQEIMVVYTIPVLIGIWCLSIQERPYILLRFRNRTVYMQTEMRKAAITSVGFSLIHEIVDYALVSRYLDGDMLKENDFLKYCIFMTLLLGIFYMETGCVYYIISDLAKNRLSALLGAFLINFVQFTVLKYMNGIWLPGADTIAPFDYLDGVLGVGGVLLIALRGVMVTAVLYILCQIVFEKRDILKNEEK
;
A
#
# COMPACT_ATOMS: atom_id res chain seq x y z
N MET A 1 6.36 21.93 -7.06
CA MET A 1 5.92 20.51 -7.05
C MET A 1 6.89 19.59 -6.30
N LYS A 2 8.22 19.72 -6.43
CA LYS A 2 9.20 18.84 -5.76
C LYS A 2 9.09 18.78 -4.23
N TYR A 3 8.90 19.92 -3.56
CA TYR A 3 8.77 19.96 -2.09
C TYR A 3 7.52 19.25 -1.55
N LYS A 4 6.44 19.13 -2.35
CA LYS A 4 5.20 18.46 -1.91
C LYS A 4 5.42 16.96 -1.69
N TYR A 5 6.14 16.30 -2.61
CA TYR A 5 6.49 14.89 -2.46
C TYR A 5 7.35 14.67 -1.22
N GLY A 6 8.39 15.49 -1.03
CA GLY A 6 9.26 15.40 0.15
C GLY A 6 8.51 15.52 1.47
N ILE A 7 7.58 16.48 1.59
CA ILE A 7 6.77 16.65 2.80
C ILE A 7 5.86 15.44 3.03
N VAL A 8 5.12 14.99 2.01
CA VAL A 8 4.20 13.85 2.14
C VAL A 8 4.97 12.58 2.53
N PHE A 9 6.11 12.31 1.91
CA PHE A 9 6.95 11.17 2.22
C PHE A 9 7.57 11.27 3.62
N LEU A 10 7.99 12.46 4.05
CA LEU A 10 8.51 12.65 5.40
C LEU A 10 7.42 12.43 6.47
N VAL A 11 6.20 12.92 6.24
CA VAL A 11 5.08 12.65 7.16
C VAL A 11 4.77 11.16 7.22
N TYR A 12 4.76 10.48 6.06
CA TYR A 12 4.55 9.03 6.03
C TYR A 12 5.66 8.25 6.74
N PHE A 13 6.92 8.64 6.57
CA PHE A 13 8.05 8.06 7.30
C PHE A 13 7.90 8.18 8.82
N VAL A 14 7.54 9.37 9.31
CA VAL A 14 7.30 9.59 10.74
C VAL A 14 6.11 8.76 11.23
N PHE A 15 5.05 8.64 10.43
CA PHE A 15 3.90 7.81 10.75
C PHE A 15 4.29 6.33 10.90
N CYS A 16 4.96 5.76 9.89
CA CYS A 16 5.46 4.38 9.92
C CYS A 16 6.39 4.12 11.10
N ALA A 17 7.35 5.02 11.36
CA ALA A 17 8.27 4.87 12.47
C ALA A 17 7.56 4.93 13.83
N ALA A 18 6.58 5.83 13.98
CA ALA A 18 5.78 5.92 15.19
C ALA A 18 4.95 4.66 15.40
N ASP A 19 4.24 4.20 14.37
CA ASP A 19 3.40 3.00 14.43
C ASP A 19 4.23 1.76 14.81
N TRP A 20 5.37 1.55 14.13
CA TRP A 20 6.29 0.47 14.45
C TRP A 20 6.72 0.50 15.92
N LEU A 21 7.15 1.66 16.42
CA LEU A 21 7.61 1.79 17.81
C LEU A 21 6.48 1.54 18.81
N PHE A 22 5.29 2.10 18.61
CA PHE A 22 4.17 1.94 19.52
C PHE A 22 3.65 0.49 19.56
N ALA A 23 3.59 -0.17 18.41
CA ALA A 23 3.13 -1.55 18.32
C ALA A 23 4.17 -2.55 18.87
N ASN A 24 5.47 -2.33 18.63
CA ASN A 24 6.49 -3.37 18.79
C ASN A 24 7.36 -3.22 20.03
N ILE A 25 7.51 -2.02 20.62
CA ILE A 25 8.29 -1.84 21.86
C ILE A 25 7.82 -2.76 23.01
N PRO A 26 6.51 -2.94 23.27
CA PRO A 26 6.06 -3.84 24.32
C PRO A 26 6.51 -5.30 24.10
N ILE A 27 6.50 -5.75 22.84
CA ILE A 27 6.90 -7.11 22.44
C ILE A 27 8.42 -7.26 22.58
N ILE A 28 9.19 -6.26 22.16
CA ILE A 28 10.66 -6.26 22.28
C ILE A 28 11.08 -6.23 23.76
N ASN A 29 10.39 -5.46 24.60
CA ASN A 29 10.66 -5.44 26.04
C ASN A 29 10.39 -6.81 26.69
N ALA A 30 9.51 -7.64 26.12
CA ALA A 30 9.29 -9.00 26.60
C ALA A 30 10.54 -9.90 26.42
N LEU A 31 11.47 -9.57 25.51
CA LEU A 31 12.76 -10.27 25.37
C LEU A 31 13.55 -10.25 26.70
N SER A 32 13.47 -9.16 27.45
CA SER A 32 14.13 -9.01 28.76
C SER A 32 13.56 -9.92 29.85
N THR A 33 12.39 -10.52 29.63
CA THR A 33 11.73 -11.41 30.59
C THR A 33 12.16 -12.88 30.43
N GLY A 34 12.88 -13.23 29.36
CA GLY A 34 13.46 -14.56 29.15
C GLY A 34 12.49 -15.69 28.78
N TYR A 35 11.19 -15.40 28.63
CA TYR A 35 10.18 -16.41 28.27
C TYR A 35 10.07 -16.67 26.76
N PHE A 36 10.56 -15.77 25.92
CA PHE A 36 10.48 -15.86 24.46
C PHE A 36 11.87 -15.87 23.85
N THR A 37 12.07 -16.68 22.81
CA THR A 37 13.29 -16.62 22.01
C THR A 37 13.26 -15.41 21.08
N GLU A 38 14.43 -14.99 20.61
CA GLU A 38 14.54 -13.90 19.65
C GLU A 38 13.82 -14.20 18.33
N TYR A 39 13.79 -15.48 17.92
CA TYR A 39 13.03 -15.95 16.77
C TYR A 39 11.52 -15.85 16.99
N ASP A 40 11.00 -16.17 18.17
CA ASP A 40 9.56 -16.05 18.47
C ASP A 40 9.09 -14.59 18.39
N ILE A 41 9.96 -13.65 18.78
CA ILE A 41 9.71 -12.21 18.66
C ILE A 41 9.78 -11.78 17.19
N PHE A 42 10.80 -12.22 16.44
CA PHE A 42 10.88 -11.97 15.01
C PHE A 42 9.62 -12.41 14.27
N MET A 43 9.13 -13.63 14.55
CA MET A 43 7.90 -14.15 13.93
C MET A 43 6.66 -13.40 14.40
N ASN A 44 6.58 -12.95 15.67
CA ASN A 44 5.45 -12.15 16.15
C ASN A 44 5.34 -10.80 15.45
N LEU A 45 6.48 -10.10 15.29
CA LEU A 45 6.58 -8.83 14.57
C LEU A 45 6.09 -8.94 13.13
N HIS A 46 6.33 -10.10 12.52
CA HIS A 46 5.99 -10.43 11.15
C HIS A 46 4.84 -11.45 11.07
N THR A 47 3.85 -11.35 11.96
CA THR A 47 2.64 -12.17 11.79
C THR A 47 1.81 -11.65 10.61
N SER A 48 1.34 -12.58 9.78
CA SER A 48 0.59 -12.25 8.55
C SER A 48 -0.70 -11.45 8.79
N LEU A 49 -1.32 -11.56 9.98
CA LEU A 49 -2.57 -10.86 10.30
C LEU A 49 -2.33 -9.51 10.99
N ASN A 50 -1.54 -9.51 12.08
CA ASN A 50 -1.44 -8.38 13.04
C ASN A 50 -0.02 -7.82 13.17
N GLY A 51 0.95 -8.35 12.43
CA GLY A 51 2.30 -7.80 12.42
C GLY A 51 2.34 -6.41 11.81
N TYR A 52 3.49 -5.76 11.89
CA TYR A 52 3.69 -4.40 11.35
C TYR A 52 3.35 -4.31 9.86
N SER A 53 3.75 -5.32 9.08
CA SER A 53 3.36 -5.48 7.67
C SER A 53 2.22 -6.49 7.51
N GLY A 54 1.42 -6.72 8.55
CA GLY A 54 0.29 -7.63 8.55
C GLY A 54 -0.90 -7.12 7.72
N LEU A 55 -1.80 -8.03 7.39
CA LEU A 55 -2.96 -7.79 6.54
C LEU A 55 -3.89 -6.71 7.13
N GLN A 56 -4.09 -6.71 8.45
CA GLN A 56 -4.88 -5.68 9.12
C GLN A 56 -4.24 -4.29 8.94
N GLU A 57 -2.96 -4.19 9.22
CA GLU A 57 -2.24 -2.92 9.18
C GLU A 57 -2.23 -2.35 7.76
N ILE A 58 -1.90 -3.17 6.75
CA ILE A 58 -1.83 -2.73 5.36
C ILE A 58 -3.19 -2.26 4.85
N MET A 59 -4.24 -3.06 5.07
CA MET A 59 -5.54 -2.85 4.44
C MET A 59 -6.42 -1.85 5.20
N VAL A 60 -6.15 -1.63 6.49
CA VAL A 60 -6.93 -0.72 7.33
C VAL A 60 -6.11 0.51 7.71
N VAL A 61 -4.94 0.33 8.32
CA VAL A 61 -4.17 1.43 8.90
C VAL A 61 -3.40 2.20 7.84
N TYR A 62 -2.54 1.54 7.06
CA TYR A 62 -1.68 2.16 6.04
C TYR A 62 -2.42 2.56 4.76
N THR A 63 -3.55 1.93 4.47
CA THR A 63 -4.42 2.35 3.35
C THR A 63 -4.87 3.81 3.51
N ILE A 64 -5.12 4.29 4.74
CA ILE A 64 -5.55 5.68 5.00
C ILE A 64 -4.50 6.70 4.55
N PRO A 65 -3.26 6.70 5.07
CA PRO A 65 -2.23 7.65 4.64
C PRO A 65 -1.87 7.48 3.16
N VAL A 66 -1.92 6.27 2.59
CA VAL A 66 -1.69 6.06 1.14
C VAL A 66 -2.74 6.81 0.32
N LEU A 67 -4.02 6.63 0.63
CA LEU A 67 -5.11 7.32 -0.07
C LEU A 67 -5.02 8.85 0.08
N ILE A 68 -4.71 9.33 1.29
CA ILE A 68 -4.47 10.77 1.54
C ILE A 68 -3.26 11.27 0.74
N GLY A 69 -2.18 10.48 0.67
CA GLY A 69 -0.98 10.80 -0.10
C GLY A 69 -1.29 10.96 -1.58
N ILE A 70 -2.02 10.01 -2.16
CA ILE A 70 -2.47 10.04 -3.56
C ILE A 70 -3.35 11.28 -3.79
N TRP A 71 -4.30 11.55 -2.90
CA TRP A 71 -5.17 12.74 -3.00
C TRP A 71 -4.39 14.06 -2.90
N CYS A 72 -3.45 14.18 -1.97
CA CYS A 72 -2.61 15.38 -1.79
C CYS A 72 -1.71 15.66 -3.00
N LEU A 73 -1.22 14.62 -3.67
CA LEU A 73 -0.29 14.71 -4.80
C LEU A 73 -1.00 14.78 -6.16
N SER A 74 -2.28 14.39 -6.21
CA SER A 74 -3.16 14.52 -7.38
C SER A 74 -3.25 15.97 -7.89
N ILE A 75 -3.49 16.14 -9.19
CA ILE A 75 -3.75 17.45 -9.79
C ILE A 75 -5.11 17.93 -9.31
N GLN A 76 -5.19 19.11 -8.69
CA GLN A 76 -6.47 19.71 -8.34
C GLN A 76 -7.34 19.92 -9.60
N GLU A 77 -8.58 19.42 -9.57
CA GLU A 77 -9.55 19.55 -10.66
C GLU A 77 -10.15 20.95 -10.69
N ARG A 78 -9.35 21.92 -11.11
CA ARG A 78 -9.88 23.23 -11.49
C ARG A 78 -10.13 23.21 -13.01
N PRO A 79 -11.28 23.70 -13.51
CA PRO A 79 -11.64 23.61 -14.93
C PRO A 79 -10.54 24.15 -15.87
N TYR A 80 -9.88 25.24 -15.47
CA TYR A 80 -8.80 25.84 -16.23
C TYR A 80 -7.52 24.98 -16.31
N ILE A 81 -7.33 24.03 -15.40
CA ILE A 81 -6.18 23.10 -15.41
C ILE A 81 -6.44 21.96 -16.39
N LEU A 82 -7.66 21.43 -16.41
CA LEU A 82 -8.09 20.39 -17.35
C LEU A 82 -8.00 20.88 -18.81
N LEU A 83 -8.39 22.13 -19.08
CA LEU A 83 -8.31 22.76 -20.41
C LEU A 83 -6.86 22.99 -20.91
N ARG A 84 -5.86 22.96 -20.02
CA ARG A 84 -4.44 23.10 -20.42
C ARG A 84 -3.83 21.79 -20.94
N PHE A 85 -4.45 20.65 -20.67
CA PHE A 85 -3.96 19.38 -21.19
C PHE A 85 -4.38 19.21 -22.65
N ARG A 86 -3.44 18.78 -23.49
CA ARG A 86 -3.69 18.55 -24.92
C ARG A 86 -4.83 17.56 -25.13
N ASN A 87 -4.78 16.44 -24.39
CA ASN A 87 -5.74 15.34 -24.49
C ASN A 87 -6.14 14.86 -23.08
N ARG A 88 -7.38 14.34 -22.96
CA ARG A 88 -7.91 13.70 -21.74
C ARG A 88 -7.05 12.53 -21.27
N THR A 89 -6.55 11.72 -22.20
CA THR A 89 -5.68 10.57 -21.92
C THR A 89 -4.36 10.98 -21.26
N VAL A 90 -3.77 12.12 -21.66
CA VAL A 90 -2.50 12.62 -21.10
C VAL A 90 -2.68 13.10 -19.66
N TYR A 91 -3.84 13.68 -19.34
CA TYR A 91 -4.19 14.03 -17.96
C TYR A 91 -4.24 12.78 -17.08
N MET A 92 -5.02 11.77 -17.50
CA MET A 92 -5.18 10.54 -16.73
C MET A 92 -3.85 9.77 -16.59
N GLN A 93 -3.04 9.69 -17.65
CA GLN A 93 -1.68 9.12 -17.58
C GLN A 93 -0.80 9.86 -16.56
N THR A 94 -0.94 11.19 -16.46
CA THR A 94 -0.17 11.98 -15.49
C THR A 94 -0.62 11.68 -14.05
N GLU A 95 -1.92 11.62 -13.79
CA GLU A 95 -2.46 11.26 -12.47
C GLU A 95 -2.06 9.85 -12.05
N MET A 96 -2.15 8.89 -12.98
CA MET A 96 -1.74 7.49 -12.74
C MET A 96 -0.25 7.37 -12.47
N ARG A 97 0.60 8.11 -13.20
CA ARG A 97 2.04 8.15 -12.91
C ARG A 97 2.32 8.70 -11.52
N LYS A 98 1.58 9.71 -11.07
CA LYS A 98 1.76 10.24 -9.72
C LYS A 98 1.33 9.26 -8.64
N ALA A 99 0.22 8.53 -8.86
CA ALA A 99 -0.20 7.46 -7.95
C ALA A 99 0.89 6.37 -7.89
N ALA A 100 1.39 5.91 -9.03
CA ALA A 100 2.48 4.92 -9.07
C ALA A 100 3.73 5.37 -8.29
N ILE A 101 4.18 6.63 -8.47
CA ILE A 101 5.30 7.20 -7.71
C ILE A 101 5.00 7.22 -6.21
N THR A 102 3.75 7.52 -5.83
CA THR A 102 3.33 7.57 -4.42
C THR A 102 3.31 6.16 -3.81
N SER A 103 2.71 5.19 -4.51
CA SER A 103 2.62 3.79 -4.08
C SER A 103 4.00 3.14 -3.91
N VAL A 104 4.90 3.34 -4.87
CA VAL A 104 6.29 2.85 -4.78
C VAL A 104 7.06 3.58 -3.67
N GLY A 105 6.89 4.90 -3.55
CA GLY A 105 7.55 5.68 -2.49
C GLY A 105 7.11 5.26 -1.09
N PHE A 106 5.82 5.02 -0.89
CA PHE A 106 5.26 4.61 0.40
C PHE A 106 5.66 3.18 0.75
N SER A 107 5.58 2.24 -0.19
CA SER A 107 6.04 0.87 0.06
C SER A 107 7.53 0.80 0.43
N LEU A 108 8.38 1.57 -0.26
CA LEU A 108 9.80 1.69 0.10
C LEU A 108 10.02 2.26 1.50
N ILE A 109 9.33 3.35 1.84
CA ILE A 109 9.45 3.98 3.16
C ILE A 109 9.02 3.01 4.26
N HIS A 110 7.90 2.31 4.04
CA HIS A 110 7.35 1.34 4.97
C HIS A 110 8.37 0.26 5.32
N GLU A 111 8.99 -0.35 4.31
CA GLU A 111 9.96 -1.44 4.49
C GLU A 111 11.34 -0.95 4.94
N ILE A 112 11.75 0.27 4.57
CA ILE A 112 12.99 0.87 5.10
C ILE A 112 12.87 1.08 6.61
N VAL A 113 11.71 1.56 7.08
CA VAL A 113 11.45 1.73 8.51
C VAL A 113 11.48 0.38 9.21
N ASP A 114 10.80 -0.64 8.65
CA ASP A 114 10.78 -1.97 9.23
C ASP A 114 12.19 -2.55 9.35
N TYR A 115 12.93 -2.59 8.24
CA TYR A 115 14.29 -3.10 8.22
C TYR A 115 15.23 -2.36 9.18
N ALA A 116 15.18 -1.03 9.21
CA ALA A 116 16.03 -0.21 10.06
C ALA A 116 15.74 -0.42 11.56
N LEU A 117 14.46 -0.58 11.93
CA LEU A 117 14.08 -0.76 13.31
C LEU A 117 14.28 -2.20 13.77
N VAL A 118 13.89 -3.20 12.97
CA VAL A 118 14.14 -4.63 13.28
C VAL A 118 15.64 -4.88 13.45
N SER A 119 16.49 -4.40 12.53
CA SER A 119 17.96 -4.54 12.62
C SER A 119 18.60 -3.77 13.78
N ARG A 120 17.88 -2.82 14.38
CA ARG A 120 18.37 -2.07 15.56
C ARG A 120 18.14 -2.85 16.86
N TYR A 121 17.12 -3.69 16.91
CA TYR A 121 16.67 -4.38 18.12
C TYR A 121 16.98 -5.89 18.13
N LEU A 122 17.12 -6.53 16.97
CA LEU A 122 17.42 -7.96 16.83
C LEU A 122 18.83 -8.19 16.27
N ASP A 123 19.39 -9.37 16.53
CA ASP A 123 20.72 -9.78 16.11
C ASP A 123 20.80 -9.93 14.58
N GLY A 124 21.87 -9.37 14.01
CA GLY A 124 22.09 -9.32 12.57
C GLY A 124 22.33 -10.69 11.95
N ASP A 125 22.85 -11.66 12.70
CA ASP A 125 23.06 -13.02 12.19
C ASP A 125 21.74 -13.79 12.06
N MET A 126 20.83 -13.63 13.02
CA MET A 126 19.47 -14.17 12.93
C MET A 126 18.71 -13.60 11.72
N LEU A 127 18.86 -12.32 11.42
CA LEU A 127 18.22 -11.70 10.25
C LEU A 127 18.77 -12.24 8.92
N LYS A 128 20.06 -12.60 8.87
CA LYS A 128 20.66 -13.21 7.68
C LYS A 128 20.19 -14.65 7.50
N GLU A 129 20.13 -15.43 8.59
CA GLU A 129 19.68 -16.82 8.56
C GLU A 129 18.25 -16.93 8.04
N ASN A 130 17.38 -15.97 8.40
CA ASN A 130 16.00 -15.92 7.95
C ASN A 130 15.80 -15.17 6.62
N ASP A 131 16.86 -14.83 5.89
CA ASP A 131 16.79 -14.16 4.59
C ASP A 131 15.94 -12.85 4.63
N PHE A 132 15.95 -12.14 5.75
CA PHE A 132 15.02 -11.04 6.04
C PHE A 132 15.08 -9.91 5.00
N LEU A 133 16.26 -9.62 4.44
CA LEU A 133 16.41 -8.65 3.37
C LEU A 133 15.57 -9.02 2.13
N LYS A 134 15.50 -10.31 1.77
CA LYS A 134 14.68 -10.77 0.63
C LYS A 134 13.20 -10.62 0.94
N TYR A 135 12.78 -10.92 2.17
CA TYR A 135 11.42 -10.66 2.63
C TYR A 135 11.04 -9.19 2.44
N CYS A 136 11.86 -8.23 2.90
CA CYS A 136 11.57 -6.80 2.73
C CYS A 136 11.49 -6.38 1.25
N ILE A 137 12.31 -6.97 0.38
CA ILE A 137 12.27 -6.71 -1.06
C ILE A 137 10.94 -7.21 -1.66
N PHE A 138 10.53 -8.44 -1.33
CA PHE A 138 9.26 -8.99 -1.78
C PHE A 138 8.08 -8.19 -1.24
N MET A 139 8.16 -7.77 0.02
CA MET A 139 7.12 -6.98 0.65
C MET A 139 7.00 -5.60 0.02
N THR A 140 8.12 -4.92 -0.24
CA THR A 140 8.14 -3.65 -0.99
C THR A 140 7.45 -3.80 -2.35
N LEU A 141 7.77 -4.87 -3.09
CA LEU A 141 7.23 -5.10 -4.43
C LEU A 141 5.71 -5.29 -4.40
N LEU A 142 5.22 -6.21 -3.56
CA LEU A 142 3.80 -6.55 -3.51
C LEU A 142 2.97 -5.44 -2.88
N LEU A 143 3.50 -4.78 -1.85
CA LEU A 143 2.86 -3.62 -1.22
C LEU A 143 2.75 -2.45 -2.21
N GLY A 144 3.79 -2.20 -3.00
CA GLY A 144 3.77 -1.18 -4.05
C GLY A 144 2.70 -1.44 -5.12
N ILE A 145 2.51 -2.70 -5.51
CA ILE A 145 1.44 -3.12 -6.42
C ILE A 145 0.07 -2.90 -5.77
N PHE A 146 -0.15 -3.40 -4.57
CA PHE A 146 -1.42 -3.25 -3.85
C PHE A 146 -1.83 -1.77 -3.64
N TYR A 147 -0.86 -0.92 -3.28
CA TYR A 147 -1.10 0.53 -3.16
C TYR A 147 -1.42 1.18 -4.51
N MET A 148 -0.86 0.70 -5.61
CA MET A 148 -1.23 1.16 -6.95
C MET A 148 -2.66 0.75 -7.31
N GLU A 149 -3.05 -0.49 -7.03
CA GLU A 149 -4.42 -0.98 -7.22
C GLU A 149 -5.44 -0.15 -6.42
N THR A 150 -5.13 0.11 -5.15
CA THR A 150 -5.91 1.00 -4.27
C THR A 150 -6.05 2.40 -4.87
N GLY A 151 -4.96 2.93 -5.44
CA GLY A 151 -4.97 4.20 -6.17
C GLY A 151 -5.88 4.19 -7.40
N CYS A 152 -5.87 3.12 -8.19
CA CYS A 152 -6.78 2.96 -9.33
C CYS A 152 -8.24 2.90 -8.89
N VAL A 153 -8.55 2.12 -7.85
CA VAL A 153 -9.90 2.04 -7.27
C VAL A 153 -10.39 3.42 -6.83
N TYR A 154 -9.53 4.19 -6.15
CA TYR A 154 -9.82 5.57 -5.79
C TYR A 154 -10.18 6.44 -7.00
N TYR A 155 -9.41 6.39 -8.10
CA TYR A 155 -9.72 7.20 -9.28
C TYR A 155 -11.02 6.76 -9.97
N ILE A 156 -11.28 5.46 -10.08
CA ILE A 156 -12.55 4.94 -10.63
C ILE A 156 -13.74 5.51 -9.85
N ILE A 157 -13.68 5.43 -8.52
CA ILE A 157 -14.77 5.94 -7.67
C ILE A 157 -14.85 7.46 -7.75
N SER A 158 -13.71 8.16 -7.79
CA SER A 158 -13.67 9.63 -7.92
C SER A 158 -14.37 10.09 -9.19
N ASP A 159 -14.15 9.41 -10.30
CA ASP A 159 -14.77 9.77 -11.58
C ASP A 159 -16.27 9.41 -11.62
N LEU A 160 -16.66 8.28 -11.03
CA LEU A 160 -18.07 7.87 -10.93
C LEU A 160 -18.88 8.77 -9.98
N ALA A 161 -18.35 9.05 -8.79
CA ALA A 161 -19.01 9.86 -7.76
C ALA A 161 -18.90 11.37 -8.03
N LYS A 162 -18.05 11.79 -8.97
CA LYS A 162 -17.69 13.20 -9.24
C LYS A 162 -17.25 13.97 -7.99
N ASN A 163 -16.78 13.26 -6.97
CA ASN A 163 -16.36 13.80 -5.69
C ASN A 163 -15.18 12.97 -5.14
N ARG A 164 -14.04 13.63 -5.00
CA ARG A 164 -12.78 13.03 -4.53
C ARG A 164 -12.83 12.63 -3.06
N LEU A 165 -13.57 13.35 -2.21
CA LEU A 165 -13.63 13.05 -0.78
C LEU A 165 -14.43 11.76 -0.52
N SER A 166 -15.57 11.59 -1.20
CA SER A 166 -16.32 10.33 -1.13
C SER A 166 -15.54 9.16 -1.74
N ALA A 167 -14.66 9.42 -2.71
CA ALA A 167 -13.81 8.39 -3.28
C ALA A 167 -12.73 7.88 -2.31
N LEU A 168 -12.20 8.76 -1.45
CA LEU A 168 -11.32 8.33 -0.36
C LEU A 168 -12.02 7.34 0.57
N LEU A 169 -13.23 7.70 1.03
CA LEU A 169 -14.05 6.82 1.87
C LEU A 169 -14.43 5.53 1.14
N GLY A 170 -14.82 5.61 -0.14
CA GLY A 170 -15.19 4.45 -0.93
C GLY A 170 -14.03 3.47 -1.13
N ALA A 171 -12.84 3.96 -1.48
CA ALA A 171 -11.66 3.12 -1.64
C ALA A 171 -11.22 2.49 -0.32
N PHE A 172 -11.26 3.26 0.78
CA PHE A 172 -11.00 2.72 2.12
C PHE A 172 -12.00 1.63 2.51
N LEU A 173 -13.30 1.85 2.29
CA LEU A 173 -14.34 0.85 2.60
C LEU A 173 -14.17 -0.43 1.78
N ILE A 174 -13.75 -0.34 0.51
CA ILE A 174 -13.44 -1.53 -0.30
C ILE A 174 -12.29 -2.32 0.33
N ASN A 175 -11.19 -1.67 0.70
CA ASN A 175 -10.06 -2.35 1.35
C ASN A 175 -10.45 -2.91 2.73
N PHE A 176 -11.28 -2.21 3.50
CA PHE A 176 -11.79 -2.69 4.78
C PHE A 176 -12.70 -3.93 4.64
N VAL A 177 -13.59 -3.94 3.64
CA VAL A 177 -14.42 -5.10 3.32
C VAL A 177 -13.54 -6.26 2.86
N GLN A 178 -12.54 -5.98 2.03
CA GLN A 178 -11.57 -6.97 1.58
C GLN A 178 -10.82 -7.61 2.76
N PHE A 179 -10.33 -6.81 3.72
CA PHE A 179 -9.75 -7.30 4.98
C PHE A 179 -10.73 -8.21 5.74
N THR A 180 -11.97 -7.77 5.89
CA THR A 180 -13.00 -8.51 6.63
C THR A 180 -13.28 -9.86 5.97
N VAL A 181 -13.38 -9.90 4.64
CA VAL A 181 -13.57 -11.15 3.90
C VAL A 181 -12.36 -12.07 4.07
N LEU A 182 -11.14 -11.55 3.92
CA LEU A 182 -9.92 -12.37 4.06
C LEU A 182 -9.72 -12.90 5.49
N LYS A 183 -10.16 -12.15 6.50
CA LYS A 183 -10.08 -12.57 7.90
C LYS A 183 -11.05 -13.70 8.26
N TYR A 184 -12.26 -13.68 7.68
CA TYR A 184 -13.33 -14.61 8.09
C TYR A 184 -13.66 -15.70 7.07
N MET A 185 -13.24 -15.55 5.82
CA MET A 185 -13.55 -16.49 4.74
C MET A 185 -12.26 -17.11 4.18
N ASN A 186 -12.14 -18.43 4.31
CA ASN A 186 -10.99 -19.17 3.81
C ASN A 186 -11.12 -19.46 2.30
N GLY A 187 -10.00 -19.42 1.59
CA GLY A 187 -9.91 -19.83 0.18
C GLY A 187 -10.44 -18.83 -0.84
N ILE A 188 -10.90 -17.66 -0.41
CA ILE A 188 -11.26 -16.57 -1.32
C ILE A 188 -10.02 -15.75 -1.64
N TRP A 189 -9.72 -15.63 -2.92
CA TRP A 189 -8.68 -14.72 -3.38
C TRP A 189 -9.24 -13.32 -3.60
N LEU A 190 -8.59 -12.34 -2.98
CA LEU A 190 -8.77 -10.92 -3.22
C LEU A 190 -7.38 -10.26 -3.31
N PRO A 191 -7.22 -9.14 -4.01
CA PRO A 191 -5.92 -8.50 -4.19
C PRO A 191 -5.07 -8.30 -2.92
N GLY A 192 -5.68 -7.93 -1.79
CA GLY A 192 -4.99 -7.78 -0.51
C GLY A 192 -4.47 -9.09 0.09
N ALA A 193 -4.91 -10.25 -0.39
CA ALA A 193 -4.32 -11.53 0.00
C ALA A 193 -2.89 -11.69 -0.49
N ASP A 194 -2.53 -10.97 -1.57
CA ASP A 194 -1.19 -11.07 -2.18
C ASP A 194 -0.12 -10.50 -1.25
N THR A 195 -0.48 -9.61 -0.33
CA THR A 195 0.46 -9.07 0.67
C THR A 195 0.82 -10.09 1.75
N ILE A 196 0.18 -11.27 1.79
CA ILE A 196 0.56 -12.38 2.68
C ILE A 196 1.78 -13.14 2.14
N ALA A 197 1.99 -13.15 0.81
CA ALA A 197 2.97 -14.01 0.17
C ALA A 197 4.42 -13.87 0.70
N PRO A 198 4.90 -12.70 1.15
CA PRO A 198 6.22 -12.58 1.76
C PRO A 198 6.30 -13.33 3.11
N PHE A 199 5.22 -13.39 3.88
CA PHE A 199 5.16 -14.22 5.09
C PHE A 199 5.19 -15.69 4.76
N ASP A 200 4.42 -16.14 3.76
CA ASP A 200 4.47 -17.53 3.30
C ASP A 200 5.87 -17.92 2.79
N TYR A 201 6.63 -16.94 2.28
CA TYR A 201 8.05 -17.13 1.95
C TYR A 201 8.92 -17.29 3.19
N LEU A 202 8.75 -16.45 4.22
CA LEU A 202 9.48 -16.59 5.49
C LEU A 202 9.17 -17.92 6.18
N ASP A 203 7.92 -18.37 6.15
CA ASP A 203 7.46 -19.65 6.71
C ASP A 203 7.91 -20.87 5.88
N GLY A 204 8.56 -20.65 4.74
CA GLY A 204 9.04 -21.71 3.84
C GLY A 204 7.94 -22.43 3.07
N VAL A 205 6.69 -21.94 3.11
CA VAL A 205 5.55 -22.47 2.35
C VAL A 205 5.66 -22.10 0.87
N LEU A 206 6.17 -20.90 0.58
CA LEU A 206 6.23 -20.35 -0.76
C LEU A 206 7.68 -20.08 -1.19
N GLY A 207 8.10 -20.65 -2.32
CA GLY A 207 9.40 -20.31 -2.91
C GLY A 207 9.40 -18.95 -3.62
N VAL A 208 10.59 -18.45 -3.93
CA VAL A 208 10.79 -17.19 -4.69
C VAL A 208 9.96 -17.15 -5.99
N GLY A 209 9.90 -18.26 -6.72
CA GLY A 209 9.11 -18.33 -7.96
C GLY A 209 7.62 -18.13 -7.73
N GLY A 210 7.09 -18.59 -6.59
CA GLY A 210 5.69 -18.38 -6.21
C GLY A 210 5.38 -16.91 -5.94
N VAL A 211 6.26 -16.24 -5.18
CA VAL A 211 6.13 -14.79 -4.91
C VAL A 211 6.14 -13.99 -6.22
N LEU A 212 7.02 -14.33 -7.17
CA LEU A 212 7.08 -13.64 -8.47
C LEU A 212 5.84 -13.87 -9.34
N LEU A 213 5.24 -15.07 -9.29
CA LEU A 213 3.98 -15.34 -9.98
C LEU A 213 2.82 -14.54 -9.39
N ILE A 214 2.79 -14.38 -8.06
CA ILE A 214 1.82 -13.51 -7.37
C ILE A 214 2.04 -12.05 -7.76
N ALA A 215 3.28 -11.58 -7.80
CA ALA A 215 3.59 -10.23 -8.29
C ALA A 215 3.12 -10.02 -9.73
N LEU A 216 3.32 -11.01 -10.62
CA LEU A 216 2.83 -10.96 -12.00
C LEU A 216 1.30 -10.85 -12.05
N ARG A 217 0.58 -11.61 -11.22
CA ARG A 217 -0.88 -11.50 -11.08
C ARG A 217 -1.30 -10.10 -10.67
N GLY A 218 -0.68 -9.52 -9.65
CA GLY A 218 -0.98 -8.16 -9.20
C GLY A 218 -0.71 -7.11 -10.28
N VAL A 219 0.37 -7.25 -11.05
CA VAL A 219 0.64 -6.37 -12.21
C VAL A 219 -0.46 -6.49 -13.28
N MET A 220 -0.95 -7.70 -13.56
CA MET A 220 -2.06 -7.91 -14.51
C MET A 220 -3.36 -7.27 -14.01
N VAL A 221 -3.70 -7.42 -12.73
CA VAL A 221 -4.87 -6.79 -12.12
C VAL A 221 -4.76 -5.26 -12.18
N THR A 222 -3.59 -4.72 -11.84
CA THR A 222 -3.29 -3.28 -11.94
C THR A 222 -3.46 -2.78 -13.37
N ALA A 223 -3.02 -3.54 -14.38
CA ALA A 223 -3.20 -3.17 -15.78
C ALA A 223 -4.68 -3.12 -16.19
N VAL A 224 -5.48 -4.08 -15.74
CA VAL A 224 -6.95 -4.09 -15.96
C VAL A 224 -7.60 -2.88 -15.30
N LEU A 225 -7.27 -2.60 -14.02
CA LEU A 225 -7.79 -1.43 -13.30
C LEU A 225 -7.39 -0.13 -13.98
N TYR A 226 -6.16 -0.01 -14.47
CA TYR A 226 -5.70 1.15 -15.22
C TYR A 226 -6.51 1.37 -16.51
N ILE A 227 -6.81 0.31 -17.27
CA ILE A 227 -7.68 0.39 -18.45
C ILE A 227 -9.08 0.84 -18.07
N LEU A 228 -9.64 0.31 -16.97
CA LEU A 228 -10.95 0.72 -16.46
C LEU A 228 -10.97 2.21 -16.08
N CYS A 229 -9.93 2.72 -15.43
CA CYS A 229 -9.80 4.15 -15.14
C CYS A 229 -9.91 5.01 -16.41
N GLN A 230 -9.24 4.62 -17.49
CA GLN A 230 -9.29 5.36 -18.76
C GLN A 230 -10.71 5.36 -19.34
N ILE A 231 -11.37 4.20 -19.39
CA ILE A 231 -12.73 4.06 -19.92
C ILE A 231 -13.74 4.90 -19.11
N VAL A 232 -13.65 4.86 -17.78
CA VAL A 232 -14.56 5.61 -16.90
C VAL A 232 -14.33 7.11 -17.06
N PHE A 233 -13.07 7.56 -17.15
CA PHE A 233 -12.74 8.96 -17.33
C PHE A 233 -13.16 9.51 -18.69
N GLU A 234 -13.05 8.74 -19.77
CA GLU A 234 -13.49 9.17 -21.09
C GLU A 234 -14.99 9.48 -21.13
N LYS A 235 -15.80 8.72 -20.38
CA LYS A 235 -17.25 8.89 -20.26
C LYS A 235 -17.65 10.03 -19.31
N ARG A 236 -16.70 10.65 -18.60
CA ARG A 236 -16.98 11.71 -17.64
C ARG A 236 -17.26 13.04 -18.34
N ASP A 237 -18.40 13.65 -18.03
CA ASP A 237 -18.67 15.05 -18.41
C ASP A 237 -17.88 16.02 -17.53
N ILE A 238 -17.05 16.85 -18.18
CA ILE A 238 -16.13 17.79 -17.53
C ILE A 238 -16.73 19.21 -17.45
N LEU A 239 -17.66 19.53 -18.35
CA LEU A 239 -18.43 20.77 -18.28
C LEU A 239 -19.53 20.56 -17.25
N LYS A 240 -19.35 21.10 -16.04
CA LYS A 240 -20.51 21.46 -15.23
C LYS A 240 -21.27 22.47 -16.07
N ASN A 241 -22.52 22.16 -16.46
CA ASN A 241 -23.44 23.23 -16.78
C ASN A 241 -23.46 24.13 -15.55
N GLU A 242 -22.94 25.34 -15.68
CA GLU A 242 -23.20 26.38 -14.70
C GLU A 242 -24.72 26.56 -14.71
N GLU A 243 -25.40 25.93 -13.75
CA GLU A 243 -26.76 26.33 -13.41
C GLU A 243 -26.66 27.79 -13.00
N LYS A 244 -27.16 28.66 -13.87
CA LYS A 244 -27.31 30.09 -13.63
C LYS A 244 -28.27 30.34 -12.48
#